data_AF-A0A1E7DSI7-F1
#
_entry.id   AF-A0A1E7DSI7-F1
#
_cell.length_a   1.000
_cell.length_b   1.000
_cell.length_c   1.000
_cell.angle_alpha   90.00
_cell.angle_beta   90.00
_cell.angle_gamma   90.00
#
_symmetry.space_group_name_H-M   'P 1'
#
loop_
_entity.id
_entity.type
_entity.pdbx_description
1 polymer ?
#
loop_
_entity_poly.entity_id
_entity_poly.type
_entity_poly.pdbx_seq_one_letter_code
_entity_poly.pdbx_strand_id
1 'polypeptide(L)'
;MKFTIIETRTAPTIQVEINEQNRVFHSKYDPLKEAETWANKALEEVEVNDPILVFGIGAGHHIMKLAEALPKQTIHVVELNSKYEQWFRTTSFYETIRSFENVRFQPIKEAASFLTRIHQNNVLIQKTAMDIVPEEFESIKEMLKDFQIQKDSIKNQIDNMTTNFKKNVRLQDPGIGELKDKYRGKKMILVSAGPSLDKQLPLLKQIHDEKEIIIASVGTAVKPLLKSGITPDFFMVIDPNEPTMHQLEGINLPNTPLFYLSTAYHNTILLHKGPRRIVWQNGFQKAHLPADERNDPLMETGGSVATALLDTMVFLGGEQIALVGQDLAFTNSMSHASNTAAGRKVEGTVMVTKSYNQIDKVPTSKNLTIYRKWFERYAKKKPLNLKLYNCTEGGAYIDGWEHVKLSTFQHLTKK
;
A
#
# COMPACT_ATOMS: atom_id res chain seq x y z
N MET A 1 27.58 -5.24 19.44
CA MET A 1 26.47 -4.69 20.23
C MET A 1 26.66 -5.13 21.66
N LYS A 2 26.53 -4.20 22.62
CA LYS A 2 26.52 -4.51 24.05
C LYS A 2 25.14 -4.18 24.60
N PHE A 3 24.59 -5.07 25.41
CA PHE A 3 23.27 -4.93 26.01
C PHE A 3 23.43 -4.77 27.52
N THR A 4 22.78 -3.77 28.10
CA THR A 4 22.87 -3.47 29.54
C THR A 4 21.51 -3.05 30.06
N ILE A 5 21.15 -3.55 31.24
CA ILE A 5 20.00 -3.06 31.99
C ILE A 5 20.41 -1.74 32.67
N ILE A 6 19.58 -0.71 32.53
CA ILE A 6 19.75 0.58 33.18
C ILE A 6 18.52 0.89 34.04
N GLU A 7 18.74 1.48 35.20
CA GLU A 7 17.65 1.93 36.06
C GLU A 7 17.04 3.23 35.53
N THR A 8 15.72 3.38 35.68
CA THR A 8 15.00 4.63 35.41
C THR A 8 14.13 4.99 36.59
N ARG A 9 13.32 6.05 36.49
CA ARG A 9 12.47 6.51 37.59
C ARG A 9 11.41 5.49 38.01
N THR A 10 10.83 4.73 37.07
CA THR A 10 9.64 3.90 37.34
C THR A 10 9.86 2.40 37.13
N ALA A 11 10.72 2.00 36.20
CA ALA A 11 11.16 0.61 36.04
C ALA A 11 12.52 0.55 35.31
N PRO A 12 13.32 -0.51 35.49
CA PRO A 12 14.52 -0.69 34.69
C PRO A 12 14.17 -0.81 33.20
N THR A 13 15.12 -0.44 32.35
CA THR A 13 14.99 -0.60 30.91
C THR A 13 16.31 -1.06 30.28
N ILE A 14 16.34 -1.22 28.96
CA ILE A 14 17.46 -1.83 28.25
C ILE A 14 18.14 -0.80 27.36
N GLN A 15 19.44 -0.64 27.55
CA GLN A 15 20.32 0.14 26.68
C GLN A 15 21.10 -0.80 25.75
N VAL A 16 21.20 -0.40 24.50
CA VAL A 16 22.00 -1.06 23.47
C VAL A 16 23.05 -0.10 22.93
N GLU A 17 24.29 -0.55 22.95
CA GLU A 17 25.40 0.15 22.32
C GLU A 17 25.63 -0.39 20.90
N ILE A 18 25.48 0.51 19.91
CA ILE A 18 25.67 0.24 18.48
C ILE A 18 26.63 1.30 17.94
N ASN A 19 27.79 0.90 17.42
CA ASN A 19 28.80 1.81 16.86
C ASN A 19 29.11 3.00 17.79
N GLU A 20 29.39 2.72 19.08
CA GLU A 20 29.66 3.72 20.14
C GLU A 20 28.50 4.67 20.46
N GLN A 21 27.32 4.45 19.87
CA GLN A 21 26.09 5.19 20.19
C GLN A 21 25.19 4.37 21.11
N ASN A 22 24.72 5.02 22.17
CA ASN A 22 23.76 4.43 23.11
C ASN A 22 22.33 4.66 22.65
N ARG A 23 21.62 3.58 22.36
CA ARG A 23 20.17 3.53 22.10
C ARG A 23 19.48 2.94 23.34
N VAL A 24 18.30 3.42 23.68
CA VAL A 24 17.52 2.86 24.80
C VAL A 24 16.20 2.36 24.26
N PHE A 25 15.87 1.10 24.59
CA PHE A 25 14.54 0.57 24.40
C PHE A 25 13.68 1.13 25.52
N HIS A 26 12.64 1.88 25.18
CA HIS A 26 11.79 2.65 26.10
C HIS A 26 12.43 3.90 26.74
N SER A 27 11.57 4.70 27.36
CA SER A 27 11.82 5.99 27.94
C SER A 27 12.81 5.88 29.08
N LYS A 28 13.82 6.77 29.07
CA LYS A 28 14.75 6.95 30.20
C LYS A 28 14.07 7.56 31.43
N TYR A 29 12.86 8.11 31.26
CA TYR A 29 12.13 8.79 32.32
C TYR A 29 11.04 7.92 32.92
N ASP A 30 10.18 7.33 32.08
CA ASP A 30 9.03 6.55 32.56
C ASP A 30 8.64 5.46 31.52
N PRO A 31 9.34 4.32 31.50
CA PRO A 31 9.11 3.26 30.54
C PRO A 31 7.73 2.59 30.70
N LEU A 32 7.16 2.55 31.91
CA LEU A 32 5.85 1.98 32.15
C LEU A 32 4.73 2.83 31.54
N LYS A 33 4.81 4.16 31.70
CA LYS A 33 3.84 5.08 31.07
C LYS A 33 3.91 5.06 29.54
N GLU A 34 5.11 4.96 28.97
CA GLU A 34 5.27 4.78 27.53
C GLU A 34 4.63 3.47 27.07
N ALA A 35 4.90 2.37 27.78
CA ALA A 35 4.34 1.06 27.45
C ALA A 35 2.81 1.04 27.55
N GLU A 36 2.24 1.68 28.56
CA GLU A 36 0.79 1.85 28.71
C GLU A 36 0.21 2.65 27.55
N THR A 37 0.84 3.78 27.19
CA THR A 37 0.41 4.60 26.05
C THR A 37 0.45 3.80 24.75
N TRP A 38 1.52 3.02 24.54
CA TRP A 38 1.68 2.18 23.36
C TRP A 38 0.62 1.06 23.32
N ALA A 39 0.35 0.39 24.46
CA ALA A 39 -0.64 -0.67 24.55
C ALA A 39 -2.06 -0.13 24.35
N ASN A 40 -2.42 1.00 24.97
CA ASN A 40 -3.72 1.64 24.77
C ASN A 40 -3.98 1.98 23.30
N LYS A 41 -2.97 2.52 22.61
CA LYS A 41 -3.08 2.77 21.16
C LYS A 41 -3.29 1.48 20.37
N ALA A 42 -2.61 0.39 20.74
CA ALA A 42 -2.80 -0.90 20.09
C ALA A 42 -4.21 -1.48 20.36
N LEU A 43 -4.74 -1.33 21.57
CA LEU A 43 -6.07 -1.80 21.97
C LEU A 43 -7.21 -1.14 21.19
N GLU A 44 -7.02 0.09 20.73
CA GLU A 44 -7.97 0.77 19.83
C GLU A 44 -8.05 0.12 18.43
N GLU A 45 -7.02 -0.63 18.05
CA GLU A 45 -6.80 -1.07 16.67
C GLU A 45 -7.01 -2.58 16.49
N VAL A 46 -6.55 -3.39 17.46
CA VAL A 46 -6.56 -4.85 17.33
C VAL A 46 -7.98 -5.41 17.31
N GLU A 47 -8.21 -6.34 16.40
CA GLU A 47 -9.43 -7.14 16.36
C GLU A 47 -9.46 -8.11 17.54
N VAL A 48 -10.58 -8.12 18.23
CA VAL A 48 -10.82 -8.98 19.40
C VAL A 48 -11.01 -10.42 18.93
N ASN A 49 -10.47 -11.38 19.68
CA ASN A 49 -10.46 -12.83 19.43
C ASN A 49 -9.47 -13.35 18.37
N ASP A 50 -8.81 -12.49 17.62
CA ASP A 50 -7.70 -12.89 16.75
C ASP A 50 -6.36 -12.85 17.50
N PRO A 51 -5.40 -13.76 17.19
CA PRO A 51 -4.04 -13.68 17.73
C PRO A 51 -3.33 -12.38 17.35
N ILE A 52 -2.40 -11.92 18.19
CA ILE A 52 -1.59 -10.71 17.97
C ILE A 52 -0.16 -11.12 17.63
N LEU A 53 0.46 -10.44 16.68
CA LEU A 53 1.88 -10.60 16.35
C LEU A 53 2.62 -9.30 16.66
N VAL A 54 3.56 -9.36 17.61
CA VAL A 54 4.42 -8.25 17.99
C VAL A 54 5.82 -8.47 17.43
N PHE A 55 6.29 -7.55 16.60
CA PHE A 55 7.69 -7.48 16.18
C PHE A 55 8.49 -6.58 17.12
N GLY A 56 9.52 -7.15 17.73
CA GLY A 56 10.46 -6.45 18.60
C GLY A 56 10.13 -6.61 20.08
N ILE A 57 11.07 -7.22 20.82
CA ILE A 57 10.90 -7.48 22.26
C ILE A 57 11.11 -6.20 23.08
N GLY A 58 12.04 -5.31 22.69
CA GLY A 58 12.42 -4.15 23.52
C GLY A 58 12.76 -4.57 24.95
N ALA A 59 12.37 -3.79 25.97
CA ALA A 59 12.40 -4.26 27.36
C ALA A 59 11.14 -5.05 27.75
N GLY A 60 10.19 -5.19 26.83
CA GLY A 60 8.98 -6.01 26.97
C GLY A 60 7.87 -5.40 27.83
N HIS A 61 8.04 -4.17 28.30
CA HIS A 61 7.00 -3.43 29.05
C HIS A 61 5.69 -3.30 28.26
N HIS A 62 5.76 -3.06 26.95
CA HIS A 62 4.59 -3.00 26.08
C HIS A 62 3.90 -4.35 25.91
N ILE A 63 4.67 -5.45 25.92
CA ILE A 63 4.14 -6.81 25.84
C ILE A 63 3.38 -7.13 27.13
N MET A 64 3.95 -6.79 28.30
CA MET A 64 3.27 -6.97 29.59
C MET A 64 1.94 -6.21 29.62
N LYS A 65 1.93 -4.93 29.21
CA LYS A 65 0.71 -4.13 29.20
C LYS A 65 -0.36 -4.67 28.24
N LEU A 66 0.03 -5.19 27.08
CA LEU A 66 -0.89 -5.90 26.20
C LEU A 66 -1.42 -7.19 26.83
N ALA A 67 -0.54 -7.99 27.43
CA ALA A 67 -0.90 -9.29 28.01
C ALA A 67 -1.89 -9.14 29.17
N GLU A 68 -1.68 -8.13 30.02
CA GLU A 68 -2.59 -7.73 31.11
C GLU A 68 -3.97 -7.31 30.57
N ALA A 69 -4.00 -6.51 29.51
CA ALA A 69 -5.24 -6.00 28.93
C ALA A 69 -6.04 -7.06 28.14
N LEU A 70 -5.36 -8.05 27.56
CA LEU A 70 -5.95 -9.05 26.66
C LEU A 70 -5.67 -10.49 27.12
N PRO A 71 -6.08 -10.89 28.35
CA PRO A 71 -5.69 -12.17 28.94
C PRO A 71 -6.17 -13.40 28.15
N LYS A 72 -7.16 -13.24 27.27
CA LYS A 72 -7.72 -14.32 26.44
C LYS A 72 -7.16 -14.38 25.02
N GLN A 73 -6.43 -13.36 24.56
CA GLN A 73 -5.85 -13.35 23.21
C GLN A 73 -4.39 -13.77 23.26
N THR A 74 -4.00 -14.69 22.36
CA THR A 74 -2.61 -15.12 22.26
C THR A 74 -1.76 -14.03 21.61
N ILE A 75 -0.63 -13.69 22.24
CA ILE A 75 0.35 -12.72 21.76
C ILE A 75 1.61 -13.47 21.33
N HIS A 76 1.84 -13.54 20.03
CA HIS A 76 3.06 -14.04 19.42
C HIS A 76 4.10 -12.93 19.35
N VAL A 77 5.28 -13.15 19.92
CA VAL A 77 6.38 -12.18 19.95
C VAL A 77 7.52 -12.69 19.08
N VAL A 78 7.93 -11.91 18.08
CA VAL A 78 9.04 -12.22 17.19
C VAL A 78 10.12 -11.15 17.33
N GLU A 79 11.36 -11.58 17.58
CA GLU A 79 12.54 -10.73 17.57
C GLU A 79 13.40 -11.03 16.34
N LEU A 80 13.79 -10.00 15.60
CA LEU A 80 14.57 -10.15 14.38
C LEU A 80 16.08 -10.23 14.66
N ASN A 81 16.52 -9.84 15.86
CA ASN A 81 17.91 -9.99 16.29
C ASN A 81 18.08 -11.19 17.25
N SER A 82 18.57 -12.31 16.72
CA SER A 82 18.79 -13.53 17.50
C SER A 82 19.78 -13.37 18.66
N LYS A 83 20.82 -12.53 18.51
CA LYS A 83 21.78 -12.24 19.59
C LYS A 83 21.11 -11.48 20.74
N TYR A 84 20.23 -10.53 20.40
CA TYR A 84 19.45 -9.81 21.38
C TYR A 84 18.45 -10.73 22.08
N GLU A 85 17.72 -11.57 21.34
CA GLU A 85 16.77 -12.52 21.90
C GLU A 85 17.45 -13.49 22.88
N GLN A 86 18.61 -14.04 22.52
CA GLN A 86 19.39 -14.93 23.39
C GLN A 86 19.81 -14.23 24.68
N TRP A 87 20.31 -12.99 24.58
CA TRP A 87 20.65 -12.21 25.77
C TRP A 87 19.41 -11.90 26.61
N PHE A 88 18.31 -11.46 26.00
CA PHE A 88 17.06 -11.10 26.69
C PHE A 88 16.53 -12.27 27.53
N ARG A 89 16.61 -13.49 27.00
CA ARG A 89 16.19 -14.74 27.70
C ARG A 89 16.98 -15.04 28.98
N THR A 90 18.12 -14.40 29.21
CA THR A 90 18.91 -14.53 30.44
C THR A 90 18.54 -13.51 31.52
N THR A 91 17.62 -12.58 31.21
CA THR A 91 17.24 -11.47 32.09
C THR A 91 15.98 -11.76 32.89
N SER A 92 15.79 -11.05 34.00
CA SER A 92 14.54 -11.10 34.77
C SER A 92 13.32 -10.61 33.99
N PHE A 93 13.50 -9.75 32.98
CA PHE A 93 12.41 -9.31 32.10
C PHE A 93 11.76 -10.48 31.37
N TYR A 94 12.56 -11.43 30.87
CA TYR A 94 12.04 -12.61 30.19
C TYR A 94 11.23 -13.49 31.15
N GLU A 95 11.70 -13.68 32.38
CA GLU A 95 11.01 -14.45 33.41
C GLU A 95 9.64 -13.86 33.75
N THR A 96 9.55 -12.53 33.86
CA THR A 96 8.27 -11.84 34.07
C THR A 96 7.34 -12.03 32.87
N ILE A 97 7.81 -11.81 31.65
CA ILE A 97 6.94 -11.87 30.45
C ILE A 97 6.49 -13.29 30.15
N ARG A 98 7.35 -14.30 30.33
CA ARG A 98 6.98 -15.71 30.08
C ARG A 98 5.98 -16.24 31.09
N SER A 99 5.78 -15.56 32.23
CA SER A 99 4.78 -15.94 33.23
C SER A 99 3.34 -15.68 32.76
N PHE A 100 3.16 -14.82 31.76
CA PHE A 100 1.87 -14.58 31.15
C PHE A 100 1.45 -15.77 30.27
N GLU A 101 0.36 -16.43 30.65
CA GLU A 101 -0.15 -17.62 29.95
C GLU A 101 -0.53 -17.35 28.50
N ASN A 102 -0.78 -16.10 28.11
CA ASN A 102 -1.16 -15.70 26.76
C ASN A 102 0.02 -15.22 25.88
N VAL A 103 1.25 -15.19 26.39
CA VAL A 103 2.43 -14.73 25.62
C VAL A 103 3.24 -15.92 25.09
N ARG A 104 3.62 -15.88 23.82
CA ARG A 104 4.40 -16.93 23.13
C ARG A 104 5.52 -16.31 22.30
N PHE A 105 6.78 -16.57 22.66
CA PHE A 105 7.92 -16.19 21.83
C PHE A 105 8.04 -17.15 20.64
N GLN A 106 8.20 -16.60 19.44
CA GLN A 106 8.24 -17.35 18.19
C GLN A 106 9.54 -17.08 17.44
N PRO A 107 10.14 -18.10 16.81
CA PRO A 107 11.32 -17.89 15.99
C PRO A 107 10.94 -17.13 14.71
N ILE A 108 11.88 -16.33 14.18
CA ILE A 108 11.70 -15.49 12.97
C ILE A 108 11.11 -16.29 11.80
N LYS A 109 11.53 -17.55 11.63
CA LYS A 109 11.07 -18.45 10.55
C LYS A 109 9.56 -18.67 10.55
N GLU A 110 8.89 -18.52 11.69
CA GLU A 110 7.44 -18.70 11.81
C GLU A 110 6.65 -17.41 11.52
N ALA A 111 7.32 -16.24 11.52
CA ALA A 111 6.68 -14.94 11.31
C ALA A 111 5.86 -14.87 10.02
N ALA A 112 6.39 -15.45 8.93
CA ALA A 112 5.70 -15.49 7.64
C ALA A 112 4.36 -16.24 7.73
N SER A 113 4.31 -17.35 8.48
CA SER A 113 3.07 -18.12 8.65
C SER A 113 2.01 -17.33 9.44
N PHE A 114 2.43 -16.60 10.48
CA PHE A 114 1.55 -15.74 11.26
C PHE A 114 1.00 -14.59 10.42
N LEU A 115 1.83 -13.93 9.62
CA LEU A 115 1.42 -12.84 8.73
C LEU A 115 0.36 -13.26 7.70
N THR A 116 0.25 -14.54 7.36
CA THR A 116 -0.79 -15.05 6.45
C THR A 116 -2.12 -15.36 7.14
N ARG A 117 -2.15 -15.46 8.47
CA ARG A 117 -3.30 -15.92 9.25
C ARG A 117 -3.87 -14.86 10.19
N ILE A 118 -3.04 -13.89 10.57
CA ILE A 118 -3.40 -12.84 11.53
C ILE A 118 -3.96 -11.63 10.79
N HIS A 119 -5.03 -11.05 11.33
CA HIS A 119 -5.57 -9.80 10.82
C HIS A 119 -4.51 -8.69 10.84
N GLN A 120 -4.47 -7.85 9.80
CA GLN A 120 -3.41 -6.84 9.67
C GLN A 120 -3.35 -5.87 10.85
N ASN A 121 -4.50 -5.52 11.45
CA ASN A 121 -4.51 -4.65 12.63
C ASN A 121 -3.80 -5.27 13.84
N ASN A 122 -3.75 -6.60 13.91
CA ASN A 122 -3.14 -7.38 14.98
C ASN A 122 -1.62 -7.58 14.79
N VAL A 123 -1.05 -7.01 13.73
CA VAL A 123 0.40 -6.90 13.55
C VAL A 123 0.88 -5.58 14.15
N LEU A 124 1.67 -5.68 15.22
CA LEU A 124 2.19 -4.55 15.99
C LEU A 124 3.71 -4.51 15.91
N ILE A 125 4.27 -3.30 15.76
CA ILE A 125 5.72 -3.12 15.60
C ILE A 125 6.23 -2.18 16.69
N GLN A 126 7.21 -2.66 17.46
CA GLN A 126 7.95 -1.84 18.40
C GLN A 126 9.07 -1.10 17.64
N LYS A 127 8.95 0.23 17.54
CA LYS A 127 9.82 1.04 16.66
C LYS A 127 11.30 0.98 17.05
N THR A 128 11.63 1.04 18.34
CA THR A 128 13.03 1.04 18.80
C THR A 128 13.73 -0.30 18.55
N ALA A 129 13.01 -1.42 18.59
CA ALA A 129 13.56 -2.74 18.27
C ALA A 129 14.00 -2.85 16.80
N MET A 130 13.45 -2.00 15.91
CA MET A 130 13.90 -1.94 14.52
C MET A 130 15.34 -1.43 14.38
N ASP A 131 15.86 -0.69 15.38
CA ASP A 131 17.22 -0.12 15.32
C ASP A 131 18.32 -1.19 15.44
N ILE A 132 18.00 -2.36 16.01
CA ILE A 132 18.95 -3.47 16.18
C ILE A 132 18.79 -4.60 15.18
N VAL A 133 17.90 -4.46 14.19
CA VAL A 133 17.70 -5.52 13.20
C VAL A 133 19.00 -5.75 12.41
N PRO A 134 19.52 -6.99 12.35
CA PRO A 134 20.73 -7.31 11.59
C PRO A 134 20.57 -7.03 10.09
N GLU A 135 21.70 -6.78 9.40
CA GLU A 135 21.71 -6.48 7.96
C GLU A 135 21.08 -7.60 7.11
N GLU A 136 21.22 -8.87 7.52
CA GLU A 136 20.59 -10.00 6.83
C GLU A 136 19.04 -9.92 6.78
N PHE A 137 18.42 -9.16 7.70
CA PHE A 137 16.97 -8.97 7.78
C PHE A 137 16.54 -7.54 7.39
N GLU A 138 17.40 -6.74 6.77
CA GLU A 138 17.08 -5.36 6.38
C GLU A 138 15.88 -5.30 5.42
N SER A 139 15.72 -6.30 4.54
CA SER A 139 14.55 -6.41 3.67
C SER A 139 13.22 -6.58 4.44
N ILE A 140 13.24 -7.32 5.54
CA ILE A 140 12.08 -7.51 6.42
C ILE A 140 11.79 -6.23 7.21
N LYS A 141 12.83 -5.61 7.76
CA LYS A 141 12.72 -4.32 8.47
C LYS A 141 12.09 -3.24 7.60
N GLU A 142 12.54 -3.11 6.36
CA GLU A 142 11.96 -2.15 5.40
C GLU A 142 10.51 -2.50 5.06
N MET A 143 10.17 -3.79 4.93
CA MET A 143 8.78 -4.23 4.75
C MET A 143 7.89 -3.85 5.94
N LEU A 144 8.36 -4.05 7.18
CA LEU A 144 7.63 -3.67 8.39
C LEU A 144 7.46 -2.15 8.51
N LYS A 145 8.47 -1.36 8.15
CA LYS A 145 8.36 0.11 8.10
C LYS A 145 7.34 0.57 7.06
N ASP A 146 7.37 -0.01 5.87
CA ASP A 146 6.42 0.30 4.79
C ASP A 146 4.99 -0.06 5.22
N PHE A 147 4.82 -1.22 5.87
CA PHE A 147 3.53 -1.66 6.45
C PHE A 147 3.01 -0.67 7.50
N GLN A 148 3.85 -0.24 8.45
CA GLN A 148 3.46 0.73 9.47
C GLN A 148 2.99 2.05 8.86
N ILE A 149 3.66 2.53 7.80
CA ILE A 149 3.26 3.76 7.09
C ILE A 149 1.90 3.61 6.43
N GLN A 150 1.66 2.48 5.77
CA GLN A 150 0.36 2.21 5.15
C GLN A 150 -0.75 2.13 6.20
N LYS A 151 -0.50 1.45 7.34
CA LYS A 151 -1.43 1.36 8.47
C LYS A 151 -1.74 2.74 9.03
N ASP A 152 -0.72 3.56 9.31
CA ASP A 152 -0.89 4.93 9.81
C ASP A 152 -1.67 5.82 8.81
N SER A 153 -1.40 5.67 7.51
CA SER A 153 -2.12 6.40 6.46
C SER A 153 -3.61 6.07 6.41
N ILE A 154 -3.98 4.78 6.57
CA ILE A 154 -5.37 4.35 6.61
C ILE A 154 -6.06 4.87 7.87
N LYS A 155 -5.40 4.77 9.03
CA LYS A 155 -5.93 5.28 10.31
C LYS A 155 -6.32 6.75 10.21
N ASN A 156 -5.47 7.58 9.60
CA ASN A 156 -5.73 9.01 9.43
C ASN A 156 -6.93 9.33 8.52
N GLN A 157 -7.43 8.36 7.74
CA GLN A 157 -8.53 8.56 6.80
C GLN A 157 -9.78 7.74 7.15
N ILE A 158 -9.76 6.95 8.24
CA ILE A 158 -10.78 5.93 8.52
C ILE A 158 -12.18 6.51 8.70
N ASP A 159 -12.29 7.72 9.28
CA ASP A 159 -13.56 8.42 9.47
C ASP A 159 -14.16 8.90 8.15
N ASN A 160 -13.33 9.47 7.27
CA ASN A 160 -13.73 9.86 5.93
C ASN A 160 -14.17 8.62 5.13
N MET A 161 -13.35 7.56 5.15
CA MET A 161 -13.65 6.30 4.48
C MET A 161 -14.98 5.69 4.98
N THR A 162 -15.19 5.63 6.29
CA THR A 162 -16.43 5.10 6.89
C THR A 162 -17.65 5.95 6.51
N THR A 163 -17.51 7.28 6.54
CA THR A 163 -18.60 8.19 6.19
C THR A 163 -18.97 8.08 4.73
N ASN A 164 -17.98 8.07 3.83
CA ASN A 164 -18.18 7.89 2.40
C ASN A 164 -18.78 6.53 2.09
N PHE A 165 -18.28 5.46 2.71
CA PHE A 165 -18.82 4.11 2.56
C PHE A 165 -20.32 4.04 2.81
N LYS A 166 -20.78 4.60 3.94
CA LYS A 166 -22.22 4.65 4.27
C LYS A 166 -23.05 5.38 3.21
N LYS A 167 -22.50 6.42 2.57
CA LYS A 167 -23.19 7.18 1.52
C LYS A 167 -23.14 6.47 0.16
N ASN A 168 -22.00 5.89 -0.19
CA ASN A 168 -21.77 5.24 -1.48
C ASN A 168 -22.55 3.93 -1.62
N VAL A 169 -22.63 3.11 -0.57
CA VAL A 169 -23.45 1.89 -0.62
C VAL A 169 -24.93 2.18 -0.90
N ARG A 170 -25.43 3.33 -0.43
CA ARG A 170 -26.81 3.80 -0.69
C ARG A 170 -27.05 4.26 -2.12
N LEU A 171 -26.01 4.48 -2.92
CA LEU A 171 -26.17 4.77 -4.35
C LEU A 171 -26.69 3.55 -5.12
N GLN A 172 -26.54 2.35 -4.56
CA GLN A 172 -26.94 1.09 -5.19
C GLN A 172 -26.35 0.90 -6.59
N ASP A 173 -25.18 1.51 -6.86
CA ASP A 173 -24.44 1.20 -8.09
C ASP A 173 -24.08 -0.29 -8.08
N PRO A 174 -24.18 -0.97 -9.23
CA PRO A 174 -23.79 -2.37 -9.35
C PRO A 174 -22.28 -2.54 -9.09
N GLY A 175 -21.90 -3.68 -8.53
CA GLY A 175 -20.50 -4.04 -8.37
C GLY A 175 -19.88 -4.58 -9.65
N ILE A 176 -18.67 -5.14 -9.53
CA ILE A 176 -17.88 -5.59 -10.68
C ILE A 176 -17.99 -7.09 -10.96
N GLY A 177 -18.63 -7.88 -10.11
CA GLY A 177 -18.67 -9.35 -10.20
C GLY A 177 -19.11 -9.87 -11.57
N GLU A 178 -20.14 -9.26 -12.15
CA GLU A 178 -20.67 -9.57 -13.49
C GLU A 178 -19.71 -9.23 -14.65
N LEU A 179 -18.69 -8.40 -14.40
CA LEU A 179 -17.73 -7.93 -15.41
C LEU A 179 -16.46 -8.79 -15.46
N LYS A 180 -16.40 -9.87 -14.68
CA LYS A 180 -15.29 -10.81 -14.69
C LYS A 180 -14.98 -11.23 -16.13
N ASP A 181 -13.70 -11.15 -16.50
CA ASP A 181 -13.21 -11.54 -17.82
C ASP A 181 -13.82 -10.81 -19.04
N LYS A 182 -14.51 -9.67 -18.83
CA LYS A 182 -15.14 -8.87 -19.90
C LYS A 182 -14.18 -8.51 -21.05
N TYR A 183 -12.91 -8.27 -20.75
CA TYR A 183 -11.87 -7.89 -21.70
C TYR A 183 -10.88 -9.03 -21.99
N ARG A 184 -11.28 -10.28 -21.73
CA ARG A 184 -10.43 -11.46 -21.99
C ARG A 184 -9.88 -11.44 -23.41
N GLY A 185 -8.57 -11.62 -23.52
CA GLY A 185 -7.85 -11.62 -24.78
C GLY A 185 -7.69 -10.23 -25.42
N LYS A 186 -8.07 -9.11 -24.78
CA LYS A 186 -7.73 -7.76 -25.25
C LYS A 186 -6.46 -7.27 -24.54
N LYS A 187 -5.64 -6.50 -25.26
CA LYS A 187 -4.55 -5.73 -24.65
C LYS A 187 -5.15 -4.55 -23.91
N MET A 188 -4.53 -4.16 -22.81
CA MET A 188 -4.98 -3.02 -22.01
C MET A 188 -3.81 -2.10 -21.67
N ILE A 189 -4.10 -0.81 -21.58
CA ILE A 189 -3.18 0.23 -21.11
C ILE A 189 -3.78 0.86 -19.87
N LEU A 190 -2.99 0.91 -18.80
CA LEU A 190 -3.26 1.70 -17.60
C LEU A 190 -2.53 3.04 -17.74
N VAL A 191 -3.30 4.11 -17.84
CA VAL A 191 -2.79 5.48 -17.95
C VAL A 191 -2.81 6.16 -16.58
N SER A 192 -1.63 6.51 -16.11
CA SER A 192 -1.40 7.29 -14.89
C SER A 192 -0.98 8.73 -15.20
N ALA A 193 -1.07 9.62 -14.21
CA ALA A 193 -0.85 11.05 -14.37
C ALA A 193 0.59 11.51 -14.07
N GLY A 194 1.57 10.62 -14.23
CA GLY A 194 2.98 10.95 -14.04
C GLY A 194 3.54 11.84 -15.14
N PRO A 195 4.65 12.56 -14.89
CA PRO A 195 5.20 13.55 -15.83
C PRO A 195 5.51 13.00 -17.25
N SER A 196 5.85 11.72 -17.37
CA SER A 196 6.15 11.10 -18.67
C SER A 196 4.92 10.97 -19.59
N LEU A 197 3.69 11.09 -19.07
CA LEU A 197 2.46 10.97 -19.86
C LEU A 197 2.46 11.93 -21.06
N ASP A 198 2.89 13.18 -20.87
CA ASP A 198 2.84 14.22 -21.90
C ASP A 198 3.57 13.79 -23.19
N LYS A 199 4.67 13.03 -23.05
CA LYS A 199 5.46 12.51 -24.18
C LYS A 199 4.75 11.38 -24.94
N GLN A 200 3.84 10.68 -24.27
CA GLN A 200 3.16 9.49 -24.80
C GLN A 200 1.77 9.82 -25.39
N LEU A 201 1.22 11.01 -25.12
CA LEU A 201 -0.12 11.43 -25.60
C LEU A 201 -0.30 11.30 -27.13
N PRO A 202 0.66 11.69 -28.00
CA PRO A 202 0.48 11.53 -29.45
C PRO A 202 0.30 10.07 -29.88
N LEU A 203 1.10 9.15 -29.32
CA LEU A 203 1.01 7.72 -29.64
C LEU A 203 -0.23 7.08 -29.00
N LEU A 204 -0.59 7.47 -27.77
CA LEU A 204 -1.84 7.05 -27.14
C LEU A 204 -3.05 7.47 -27.96
N LYS A 205 -3.03 8.64 -28.61
CA LYS A 205 -4.11 9.08 -29.51
C LYS A 205 -4.25 8.16 -30.72
N GLN A 206 -3.13 7.74 -31.32
CA GLN A 206 -3.13 6.78 -32.43
C GLN A 206 -3.72 5.43 -31.97
N ILE A 207 -3.26 4.90 -30.83
CA ILE A 207 -3.76 3.65 -30.25
C ILE A 207 -5.27 3.73 -29.94
N HIS A 208 -5.72 4.86 -29.37
CA HIS A 208 -7.14 5.10 -29.09
C HIS A 208 -7.99 5.05 -30.36
N ASP A 209 -7.52 5.66 -31.44
CA ASP A 209 -8.27 5.75 -32.70
C ASP A 209 -8.38 4.41 -33.42
N GLU A 210 -7.43 3.49 -33.19
CA GLU A 210 -7.45 2.11 -33.68
C GLU A 210 -8.52 1.25 -32.98
N LYS A 211 -8.90 1.58 -31.73
CA LYS A 211 -9.91 0.86 -30.91
C LYS A 211 -9.62 -0.63 -30.65
N GLU A 212 -8.37 -1.06 -30.82
CA GLU A 212 -7.95 -2.46 -30.58
C GLU A 212 -7.45 -2.73 -29.16
N ILE A 213 -7.00 -1.68 -28.46
CA ILE A 213 -6.43 -1.75 -27.12
C ILE A 213 -7.32 -0.95 -26.16
N ILE A 214 -7.68 -1.56 -25.03
CA ILE A 214 -8.50 -0.92 -24.01
C ILE A 214 -7.65 0.07 -23.21
N ILE A 215 -8.07 1.32 -23.12
CA ILE A 215 -7.39 2.39 -22.39
C ILE A 215 -8.16 2.67 -21.11
N ALA A 216 -7.59 2.24 -19.98
CA ALA A 216 -8.08 2.55 -18.65
C ALA A 216 -7.24 3.66 -18.02
N SER A 217 -7.84 4.59 -17.27
CA SER A 217 -7.08 5.68 -16.65
C SER A 217 -7.36 5.88 -15.17
N VAL A 218 -6.38 6.39 -14.44
CA VAL A 218 -6.64 6.99 -13.11
C VAL A 218 -7.40 8.30 -13.29
N GLY A 219 -8.19 8.72 -12.28
CA GLY A 219 -8.98 9.95 -12.34
C GLY A 219 -8.17 11.21 -12.67
N THR A 220 -6.95 11.32 -12.11
CA THR A 220 -6.04 12.46 -12.39
C THR A 220 -5.53 12.52 -13.83
N ALA A 221 -5.58 11.42 -14.59
CA ALA A 221 -5.16 11.37 -15.99
C ALA A 221 -6.31 11.69 -16.97
N VAL A 222 -7.57 11.74 -16.52
CA VAL A 222 -8.73 11.99 -17.38
C VAL A 222 -8.63 13.35 -18.07
N LYS A 223 -8.36 14.44 -17.35
CA LYS A 223 -8.26 15.78 -17.95
C LYS A 223 -7.16 15.89 -19.02
N PRO A 224 -5.91 15.45 -18.78
CA PRO A 224 -4.88 15.39 -19.82
C PRO A 224 -5.29 14.59 -21.05
N LEU A 225 -5.90 13.41 -20.87
CA LEU A 225 -6.35 12.56 -21.98
C LEU A 225 -7.42 13.28 -22.83
N LEU A 226 -8.43 13.87 -22.20
CA LEU A 226 -9.49 14.58 -22.91
C LEU A 226 -8.97 15.80 -23.68
N LYS A 227 -8.01 16.54 -23.12
CA LYS A 227 -7.34 17.65 -23.82
C LYS A 227 -6.60 17.19 -25.08
N SER A 228 -6.13 15.95 -25.11
CA SER A 228 -5.51 15.31 -26.28
C SER A 228 -6.51 14.58 -27.18
N GLY A 229 -7.81 14.72 -26.93
CA GLY A 229 -8.86 14.06 -27.73
C GLY A 229 -8.97 12.57 -27.48
N ILE A 230 -8.51 12.07 -26.33
CA ILE A 230 -8.56 10.66 -25.93
C ILE A 230 -9.64 10.51 -24.87
N THR A 231 -10.66 9.69 -25.14
CA THR A 231 -11.63 9.28 -24.12
C THR A 231 -11.24 7.90 -23.60
N PRO A 232 -10.95 7.73 -22.30
CA PRO A 232 -10.65 6.40 -21.78
C PRO A 232 -11.88 5.49 -21.91
N ASP A 233 -11.66 4.19 -22.09
CA ASP A 233 -12.71 3.18 -22.10
C ASP A 233 -13.36 3.05 -20.72
N PHE A 234 -12.59 3.25 -19.65
CA PHE A 234 -13.07 3.42 -18.29
C PHE A 234 -12.00 4.09 -17.42
N PHE A 235 -12.40 4.63 -16.27
CA PHE A 235 -11.46 5.25 -15.34
C PHE A 235 -11.80 4.93 -13.89
N MET A 236 -10.84 5.17 -12.99
CA MET A 236 -10.98 4.86 -11.57
C MET A 236 -10.69 6.05 -10.64
N VAL A 237 -11.49 6.18 -9.58
CA VAL A 237 -11.28 7.11 -8.47
C VAL A 237 -11.34 6.35 -7.14
N ILE A 238 -10.38 6.59 -6.24
CA ILE A 238 -10.32 5.87 -4.95
C ILE A 238 -10.21 6.77 -3.71
N ASP A 239 -9.82 8.04 -3.88
CA ASP A 239 -9.43 8.90 -2.76
C ASP A 239 -10.65 9.27 -1.90
N PRO A 240 -10.60 9.13 -0.56
CA PRO A 240 -11.72 9.43 0.32
C PRO A 240 -11.87 10.93 0.64
N ASN A 241 -10.98 11.79 0.16
CA ASN A 241 -10.91 13.19 0.57
C ASN A 241 -11.48 14.14 -0.47
N GLU A 242 -12.07 15.25 0.00
CA GLU A 242 -12.71 16.28 -0.81
C GLU A 242 -11.89 16.77 -2.01
N PRO A 243 -10.56 17.00 -1.89
CA PRO A 243 -9.78 17.52 -3.01
C PRO A 243 -9.96 16.70 -4.27
N THR A 244 -10.22 15.40 -4.23
CA THR A 244 -10.40 14.57 -5.43
C THR A 244 -11.54 15.01 -6.37
N MET A 245 -12.45 15.91 -5.94
CA MET A 245 -13.45 16.52 -6.84
C MET A 245 -12.83 17.23 -8.05
N HIS A 246 -11.68 17.89 -7.89
CA HIS A 246 -11.01 18.62 -8.98
C HIS A 246 -10.69 17.72 -10.19
N GLN A 247 -10.60 16.41 -9.99
CA GLN A 247 -10.32 15.45 -11.05
C GLN A 247 -11.47 15.36 -12.05
N LEU A 248 -12.72 15.50 -11.59
CA LEU A 248 -13.93 15.29 -12.41
C LEU A 248 -14.76 16.56 -12.61
N GLU A 249 -14.47 17.66 -11.90
CA GLU A 249 -15.11 18.95 -12.14
C GLU A 249 -15.00 19.39 -13.61
N GLY A 250 -16.14 19.73 -14.20
CA GLY A 250 -16.25 20.17 -15.60
C GLY A 250 -16.13 19.06 -16.63
N ILE A 251 -16.07 17.79 -16.22
CA ILE A 251 -15.97 16.64 -17.14
C ILE A 251 -17.35 16.05 -17.39
N ASN A 252 -17.69 15.84 -18.66
CA ASN A 252 -18.87 15.12 -19.07
C ASN A 252 -18.49 13.89 -19.90
N LEU A 253 -18.70 12.70 -19.33
CA LEU A 253 -18.39 11.41 -19.96
C LEU A 253 -19.59 10.46 -19.79
N PRO A 254 -20.71 10.68 -20.50
CA PRO A 254 -21.96 9.97 -20.23
C PRO A 254 -21.91 8.47 -20.55
N ASN A 255 -20.92 8.03 -21.34
CA ASN A 255 -20.79 6.64 -21.78
C ASN A 255 -19.56 5.92 -21.20
N THR A 256 -18.70 6.62 -20.46
CA THR A 256 -17.46 6.04 -19.93
C THR A 256 -17.69 5.55 -18.50
N PRO A 257 -17.55 4.24 -18.22
CA PRO A 257 -17.69 3.73 -16.87
C PRO A 257 -16.68 4.30 -15.88
N LEU A 258 -17.17 4.77 -14.73
CA LEU A 258 -16.40 5.08 -13.55
C LEU A 258 -16.39 3.86 -12.61
N PHE A 259 -15.21 3.34 -12.33
CA PHE A 259 -14.96 2.41 -11.23
C PHE A 259 -14.55 3.22 -10.00
N TYR A 260 -15.13 2.93 -8.83
CA TYR A 260 -14.75 3.66 -7.63
C TYR A 260 -14.72 2.79 -6.39
N LEU A 261 -13.76 3.02 -5.49
CA LEU A 261 -13.78 2.31 -4.21
C LEU A 261 -15.01 2.72 -3.41
N SER A 262 -15.62 1.77 -2.72
CA SER A 262 -16.75 2.03 -1.81
C SER A 262 -16.47 3.15 -0.78
N THR A 263 -15.21 3.44 -0.47
CA THR A 263 -14.77 4.50 0.48
C THR A 263 -14.41 5.84 -0.19
N ALA A 264 -14.41 5.93 -1.51
CA ALA A 264 -14.04 7.13 -2.26
C ALA A 264 -14.97 8.31 -1.93
N TYR A 265 -14.46 9.55 -2.04
CA TYR A 265 -15.21 10.74 -1.65
C TYR A 265 -16.53 10.84 -2.39
N HIS A 266 -17.64 10.78 -1.62
CA HIS A 266 -18.97 10.62 -2.17
C HIS A 266 -19.33 11.68 -3.22
N ASN A 267 -18.99 12.95 -2.96
CA ASN A 267 -19.37 14.02 -3.86
C ASN A 267 -18.61 13.95 -5.19
N THR A 268 -17.37 13.44 -5.22
CA THR A 268 -16.65 13.20 -6.48
C THR A 268 -17.39 12.17 -7.33
N ILE A 269 -17.93 11.11 -6.71
CA ILE A 269 -18.70 10.08 -7.42
C ILE A 269 -20.00 10.65 -8.00
N LEU A 270 -20.61 11.62 -7.33
CA LEU A 270 -21.82 12.31 -7.81
C LEU A 270 -21.58 13.25 -9.01
N LEU A 271 -20.33 13.69 -9.24
CA LEU A 271 -20.00 14.52 -10.41
C LEU A 271 -20.14 13.73 -11.71
N HIS A 272 -19.88 12.42 -11.69
CA HIS A 272 -20.00 11.58 -12.86
C HIS A 272 -21.44 11.10 -13.07
N LYS A 273 -22.00 11.36 -14.25
CA LYS A 273 -23.39 11.00 -14.62
C LYS A 273 -23.50 9.80 -15.56
N GLY A 274 -22.37 9.24 -16.01
CA GLY A 274 -22.33 8.01 -16.81
C GLY A 274 -22.41 6.74 -15.95
N PRO A 275 -22.13 5.56 -16.54
CA PRO A 275 -22.15 4.29 -15.83
C PRO A 275 -21.19 4.28 -14.65
N ARG A 276 -21.62 3.77 -13.50
CA ARG A 276 -20.77 3.62 -12.32
C ARG A 276 -20.71 2.17 -11.88
N ARG A 277 -19.57 1.81 -11.29
CA ARG A 277 -19.30 0.49 -10.70
C ARG A 277 -18.61 0.67 -9.35
N ILE A 278 -19.23 0.14 -8.30
CA ILE A 278 -18.64 0.14 -6.96
C ILE A 278 -17.62 -0.99 -6.85
N VAL A 279 -16.46 -0.70 -6.28
CA VAL A 279 -15.37 -1.66 -6.05
C VAL A 279 -15.17 -1.81 -4.55
N TRP A 280 -15.18 -3.05 -4.08
CA TRP A 280 -14.98 -3.39 -2.68
C TRP A 280 -13.49 -3.58 -2.42
N GLN A 281 -12.95 -2.83 -1.48
CA GLN A 281 -11.52 -2.89 -1.18
C GLN A 281 -11.23 -4.00 -0.15
N ASN A 282 -10.23 -4.82 -0.43
CA ASN A 282 -9.68 -5.71 0.59
C ASN A 282 -9.03 -4.89 1.73
N GLY A 283 -9.15 -5.37 2.96
CA GLY A 283 -8.62 -4.70 4.16
C GLY A 283 -9.51 -3.59 4.73
N PHE A 284 -10.73 -3.40 4.21
CA PHE A 284 -11.76 -2.59 4.87
C PHE A 284 -12.94 -3.47 5.24
N GLN A 285 -12.94 -3.97 6.47
CA GLN A 285 -13.87 -5.00 6.96
C GLN A 285 -15.35 -4.72 6.63
N LYS A 286 -15.80 -3.46 6.70
CA LYS A 286 -17.18 -3.07 6.39
C LYS A 286 -17.59 -3.35 4.93
N ALA A 287 -16.65 -3.44 3.99
CA ALA A 287 -16.92 -3.78 2.59
C ALA A 287 -17.10 -5.29 2.34
N HIS A 288 -16.70 -6.16 3.27
CA HIS A 288 -16.70 -7.61 3.04
C HIS A 288 -18.11 -8.17 2.94
N LEU A 289 -18.99 -7.82 3.89
CA LEU A 289 -20.36 -8.32 3.90
C LEU A 289 -21.15 -7.89 2.64
N PRO A 290 -21.17 -6.61 2.23
CA PRO A 290 -21.85 -6.23 1.00
C PRO A 290 -21.25 -6.84 -0.27
N ALA A 291 -19.93 -7.08 -0.29
CA ALA A 291 -19.29 -7.75 -1.42
C ALA A 291 -19.79 -9.19 -1.55
N ASP A 292 -19.82 -9.93 -0.44
CA ASP A 292 -20.28 -11.33 -0.38
C ASP A 292 -21.77 -11.44 -0.78
N GLU A 293 -22.63 -10.59 -0.20
CA GLU A 293 -24.07 -10.54 -0.53
C GLU A 293 -24.34 -10.27 -2.01
N ARG A 294 -23.44 -9.55 -2.69
CA ARG A 294 -23.55 -9.20 -4.12
C ARG A 294 -22.78 -10.14 -5.05
N ASN A 295 -22.09 -11.14 -4.50
CA ASN A 295 -21.17 -12.01 -5.23
C ASN A 295 -20.11 -11.19 -6.02
N ASP A 296 -19.63 -10.12 -5.41
CA ASP A 296 -18.56 -9.28 -5.93
C ASP A 296 -17.22 -9.65 -5.28
N PRO A 297 -16.09 -9.47 -5.99
CA PRO A 297 -14.78 -9.71 -5.42
C PRO A 297 -14.32 -8.54 -4.52
N LEU A 298 -13.40 -8.82 -3.61
CA LEU A 298 -12.58 -7.82 -2.93
C LEU A 298 -11.31 -7.56 -3.75
N MET A 299 -11.00 -6.29 -4.02
CA MET A 299 -9.83 -5.87 -4.81
C MET A 299 -8.69 -5.38 -3.92
N GLU A 300 -7.47 -5.70 -4.32
CA GLU A 300 -6.23 -5.20 -3.74
C GLU A 300 -5.97 -3.77 -4.20
N THR A 301 -5.80 -2.84 -3.26
CA THR A 301 -5.69 -1.42 -3.61
C THR A 301 -4.27 -0.88 -3.57
N GLY A 302 -3.37 -1.44 -2.76
CA GLY A 302 -1.96 -1.03 -2.66
C GLY A 302 -1.68 0.42 -2.22
N GLY A 303 -2.72 1.18 -1.86
CA GLY A 303 -2.62 2.59 -1.44
C GLY A 303 -2.58 3.62 -2.58
N SER A 304 -2.81 3.22 -3.84
CA SER A 304 -2.82 4.13 -5.00
C SER A 304 -3.93 3.75 -5.99
N VAL A 305 -4.45 4.74 -6.74
CA VAL A 305 -5.46 4.51 -7.78
C VAL A 305 -4.92 3.52 -8.82
N ALA A 306 -3.65 3.65 -9.21
CA ALA A 306 -3.05 2.82 -10.25
C ALA A 306 -2.90 1.35 -9.81
N THR A 307 -2.65 1.11 -8.53
CA THR A 307 -2.53 -0.25 -8.00
C THR A 307 -3.91 -0.94 -7.92
N ALA A 308 -4.94 -0.22 -7.46
CA ALA A 308 -6.33 -0.71 -7.50
C ALA A 308 -6.86 -0.92 -8.93
N LEU A 309 -6.50 -0.02 -9.84
CA LEU A 309 -6.90 -0.10 -11.25
C LEU A 309 -6.23 -1.30 -11.94
N LEU A 310 -4.95 -1.58 -11.66
CA LEU A 310 -4.30 -2.78 -12.18
C LEU A 310 -5.03 -4.06 -11.74
N ASP A 311 -5.33 -4.20 -10.45
CA ASP A 311 -6.01 -5.39 -9.93
C ASP A 311 -7.41 -5.54 -10.54
N THR A 312 -8.13 -4.43 -10.69
CA THR A 312 -9.42 -4.39 -11.39
C THR A 312 -9.28 -4.80 -12.86
N MET A 313 -8.28 -4.30 -13.59
CA MET A 313 -8.05 -4.67 -14.99
C MET A 313 -7.74 -6.16 -15.16
N VAL A 314 -6.98 -6.76 -14.23
CA VAL A 314 -6.72 -8.20 -14.20
C VAL A 314 -8.02 -8.97 -13.95
N PHE A 315 -8.84 -8.55 -13.00
CA PHE A 315 -10.15 -9.17 -12.74
C PHE A 315 -11.09 -9.10 -13.95
N LEU A 316 -11.05 -7.99 -14.70
CA LEU A 316 -11.80 -7.82 -15.94
C LEU A 316 -11.23 -8.64 -17.12
N GLY A 317 -10.22 -9.50 -16.91
CA GLY A 317 -9.67 -10.41 -17.92
C GLY A 317 -8.45 -9.87 -18.67
N GLY A 318 -7.81 -8.80 -18.19
CA GLY A 318 -6.59 -8.26 -18.78
C GLY A 318 -5.41 -9.23 -18.63
N GLU A 319 -4.94 -9.77 -19.75
CA GLU A 319 -3.79 -10.71 -19.77
C GLU A 319 -2.50 -10.04 -20.25
N GLN A 320 -2.60 -8.91 -20.94
CA GLN A 320 -1.48 -8.09 -21.41
C GLN A 320 -1.74 -6.64 -21.05
N ILE A 321 -1.11 -6.17 -19.97
CA ILE A 321 -1.35 -4.85 -19.41
C ILE A 321 -0.08 -4.01 -19.46
N ALA A 322 -0.14 -2.84 -20.09
CA ALA A 322 0.95 -1.87 -20.13
C ALA A 322 0.68 -0.67 -19.21
N LEU A 323 1.73 -0.18 -18.54
CA LEU A 323 1.70 1.05 -17.77
C LEU A 323 2.23 2.22 -18.62
N VAL A 324 1.48 3.31 -18.68
CA VAL A 324 1.87 4.57 -19.32
C VAL A 324 1.66 5.72 -18.34
N GLY A 325 2.64 6.61 -18.21
CA GLY A 325 2.57 7.72 -17.25
C GLY A 325 2.66 7.25 -15.79
N GLN A 326 3.18 6.05 -15.53
CA GLN A 326 3.34 5.49 -14.18
C GLN A 326 4.78 5.71 -13.68
N ASP A 327 5.19 6.98 -13.57
CA ASP A 327 6.59 7.34 -13.36
C ASP A 327 7.18 6.78 -12.07
N LEU A 328 6.43 6.77 -10.96
CA LEU A 328 6.91 6.36 -9.63
C LEU A 328 8.22 7.08 -9.20
N ALA A 329 8.45 8.25 -9.79
CA ALA A 329 9.61 9.10 -9.67
C ALA A 329 9.19 10.54 -10.01
N PHE A 330 10.02 11.50 -9.60
CA PHE A 330 9.87 12.90 -9.95
C PHE A 330 10.61 13.19 -11.26
N THR A 331 10.11 12.63 -12.36
CA THR A 331 10.71 12.81 -13.67
C THR A 331 10.72 14.30 -14.05
N ASN A 332 11.91 14.82 -14.40
CA ASN A 332 12.16 16.26 -14.59
C ASN A 332 11.79 17.15 -13.39
N SER A 333 11.89 16.63 -12.16
CA SER A 333 11.54 17.33 -10.91
C SER A 333 10.07 17.71 -10.76
N MET A 334 9.17 17.06 -11.51
CA MET A 334 7.73 17.28 -11.45
C MET A 334 7.03 16.11 -10.74
N SER A 335 5.99 16.40 -9.96
CA SER A 335 5.14 15.37 -9.34
C SER A 335 4.17 14.71 -10.33
N HIS A 336 3.70 15.46 -11.33
CA HIS A 336 2.66 15.05 -12.28
C HIS A 336 2.84 15.73 -13.64
N ALA A 337 2.12 15.25 -14.66
CA ALA A 337 2.07 15.85 -16.00
C ALA A 337 1.60 17.32 -15.98
N SER A 338 2.05 18.11 -16.97
CA SER A 338 1.91 19.58 -17.02
C SER A 338 0.46 20.08 -16.92
N ASN A 339 -0.50 19.25 -17.34
CA ASN A 339 -1.92 19.59 -17.39
C ASN A 339 -2.75 19.06 -16.21
N THR A 340 -2.10 18.62 -15.13
CA THR A 340 -2.77 18.17 -13.90
C THR A 340 -2.82 19.31 -12.88
N ALA A 341 -3.91 19.42 -12.12
CA ALA A 341 -4.01 20.41 -11.04
C ALA A 341 -3.00 20.17 -9.88
N ALA A 342 -2.27 19.04 -9.92
CA ALA A 342 -1.34 18.58 -8.89
C ALA A 342 0.14 18.76 -9.25
N GLY A 343 0.47 19.34 -10.41
CA GLY A 343 1.86 19.58 -10.83
C GLY A 343 2.58 20.53 -9.86
N ARG A 344 3.54 20.00 -9.10
CA ARG A 344 4.39 20.77 -8.19
C ARG A 344 5.86 20.42 -8.45
N LYS A 345 6.74 21.43 -8.41
CA LYS A 345 8.19 21.20 -8.28
C LYS A 345 8.45 20.62 -6.89
N VAL A 346 9.22 19.54 -6.82
CA VAL A 346 9.50 18.87 -5.55
C VAL A 346 10.84 19.37 -5.00
N GLU A 347 10.77 20.06 -3.86
CA GLU A 347 11.93 20.41 -3.02
C GLU A 347 11.85 19.59 -1.73
N GLY A 348 12.84 18.72 -1.47
CA GLY A 348 12.84 17.86 -0.27
C GLY A 348 13.74 16.63 -0.38
N THR A 349 13.85 15.84 0.70
CA THR A 349 14.76 14.67 0.80
C THR A 349 14.43 13.61 -0.26
N VAL A 350 15.21 13.64 -1.35
CA VAL A 350 15.03 12.80 -2.52
C VAL A 350 15.65 11.44 -2.26
N MET A 351 14.82 10.40 -2.10
CA MET A 351 15.31 9.04 -2.31
C MET A 351 15.58 8.84 -3.79
N VAL A 352 16.45 7.91 -4.14
CA VAL A 352 16.75 7.61 -5.54
C VAL A 352 16.50 6.14 -5.85
N THR A 353 16.06 5.85 -7.06
CA THR A 353 15.86 4.49 -7.56
C THR A 353 16.40 4.35 -8.98
N LYS A 354 16.60 3.11 -9.45
CA LYS A 354 16.99 2.84 -10.84
C LYS A 354 15.97 3.47 -11.80
N SER A 355 16.45 4.16 -12.83
CA SER A 355 15.64 4.64 -13.94
C SER A 355 15.13 3.49 -14.81
N TYR A 356 14.13 3.76 -15.64
CA TYR A 356 13.55 2.85 -16.63
C TYR A 356 14.60 2.05 -17.44
N ASN A 357 15.66 2.72 -17.92
CA ASN A 357 16.75 2.09 -18.69
C ASN A 357 17.84 1.43 -17.83
N GLN A 358 17.73 1.52 -16.50
CA GLN A 358 18.71 1.05 -15.51
C GLN A 358 20.11 1.67 -15.62
N ILE A 359 20.28 2.72 -16.43
CA ILE A 359 21.57 3.41 -16.60
C ILE A 359 21.77 4.42 -15.48
N ASP A 360 20.73 5.21 -15.19
CA ASP A 360 20.79 6.30 -14.24
C ASP A 360 19.92 6.04 -13.01
N LYS A 361 19.92 6.99 -12.08
CA LYS A 361 18.98 7.02 -10.97
C LYS A 361 18.00 8.18 -11.13
N VAL A 362 16.74 7.94 -10.78
CA VAL A 362 15.70 8.96 -10.76
C VAL A 362 15.27 9.31 -9.33
N PRO A 363 14.97 10.59 -9.06
CA PRO A 363 14.46 11.04 -7.77
C PRO A 363 13.08 10.45 -7.47
N THR A 364 12.82 10.06 -6.23
CA THR A 364 11.54 9.48 -5.81
C THR A 364 11.26 9.78 -4.33
N SER A 365 10.05 9.45 -3.87
CA SER A 365 9.62 9.60 -2.48
C SER A 365 9.31 8.25 -1.84
N LYS A 366 9.03 8.27 -0.53
CA LYS A 366 8.71 7.05 0.23
C LYS A 366 7.43 6.40 -0.26
N ASN A 367 6.38 7.19 -0.49
CA ASN A 367 5.10 6.68 -0.98
C ASN A 367 5.24 6.10 -2.40
N LEU A 368 5.95 6.79 -3.30
CA LEU A 368 6.18 6.28 -4.66
C LEU A 368 7.01 4.99 -4.65
N THR A 369 7.98 4.87 -3.74
CA THR A 369 8.74 3.63 -3.54
C THR A 369 7.87 2.49 -3.00
N ILE A 370 6.95 2.78 -2.07
CA ILE A 370 5.97 1.79 -1.58
C ILE A 370 5.08 1.29 -2.71
N TYR A 371 4.57 2.19 -3.57
CA TYR A 371 3.76 1.81 -4.73
C TYR A 371 4.56 0.99 -5.75
N ARG A 372 5.82 1.36 -6.01
CA ARG A 372 6.72 0.57 -6.85
C ARG A 372 6.89 -0.85 -6.32
N LYS A 373 7.26 -0.99 -5.05
CA LYS A 373 7.38 -2.30 -4.39
C LYS A 373 6.08 -3.09 -4.43
N TRP A 374 4.91 -2.43 -4.41
CA TRP A 374 3.63 -3.10 -4.59
C TRP A 374 3.51 -3.71 -5.99
N PHE A 375 3.81 -2.96 -7.07
CA PHE A 375 3.78 -3.49 -8.44
C PHE A 375 4.76 -4.66 -8.63
N GLU A 376 5.93 -4.58 -8.02
CA GLU A 376 6.95 -5.65 -8.05
C GLU A 376 6.45 -6.91 -7.33
N ARG A 377 5.83 -6.77 -6.16
CA ARG A 377 5.23 -7.89 -5.41
C ARG A 377 4.03 -8.47 -6.15
N TYR A 378 3.20 -7.63 -6.76
CA TYR A 378 2.05 -8.05 -7.56
C TYR A 378 2.51 -8.92 -8.75
N ALA A 379 3.56 -8.49 -9.45
CA ALA A 379 4.14 -9.25 -10.56
C ALA A 379 4.72 -10.62 -10.14
N LYS A 380 5.15 -10.79 -8.89
CA LYS A 380 5.63 -12.09 -8.36
C LYS A 380 4.50 -13.05 -7.98
N LYS A 381 3.33 -12.52 -7.63
CA LYS A 381 2.14 -13.29 -7.23
C LYS A 381 1.14 -13.53 -8.36
N LYS A 382 1.42 -13.01 -9.56
CA LYS A 382 0.49 -12.97 -10.68
C LYS A 382 0.08 -14.37 -11.19
N PRO A 383 -1.10 -14.49 -11.82
CA PRO A 383 -1.44 -15.65 -12.63
C PRO A 383 -0.40 -15.91 -13.72
N LEU A 384 -0.14 -17.18 -14.06
CA LEU A 384 0.88 -17.59 -15.04
C LEU A 384 0.71 -16.93 -16.42
N ASN A 385 -0.52 -16.60 -16.83
CA ASN A 385 -0.85 -15.99 -18.12
C ASN A 385 -0.75 -14.45 -18.15
N LEU A 386 -0.50 -13.78 -17.01
CA LEU A 386 -0.46 -12.31 -16.95
C LEU A 386 0.90 -11.77 -17.41
N LYS A 387 0.90 -11.00 -18.49
CA LYS A 387 2.05 -10.24 -19.01
C LYS A 387 1.90 -8.76 -18.67
N LEU A 388 2.95 -8.23 -18.07
CA LEU A 388 2.96 -6.91 -17.45
C LEU A 388 4.10 -6.10 -18.08
N TYR A 389 3.75 -4.99 -18.70
CA TYR A 389 4.68 -4.14 -19.46
C TYR A 389 4.80 -2.77 -18.81
N ASN A 390 6.02 -2.32 -18.58
CA ASN A 390 6.26 -0.92 -18.26
C ASN A 390 6.61 -0.19 -19.56
N CYS A 391 5.75 0.74 -19.97
CA CYS A 391 5.97 1.60 -21.14
C CYS A 391 6.23 3.07 -20.75
N THR A 392 6.58 3.30 -19.48
CA THR A 392 6.79 4.63 -18.93
C THR A 392 8.27 5.05 -19.07
N GLU A 393 8.65 5.45 -20.28
CA GLU A 393 10.00 5.94 -20.58
C GLU A 393 10.33 7.20 -19.75
N GLY A 394 11.32 7.10 -18.87
CA GLY A 394 11.74 8.17 -17.96
C GLY A 394 11.24 8.04 -16.52
N GLY A 395 10.44 7.02 -16.23
CA GLY A 395 10.06 6.65 -14.86
C GLY A 395 11.10 5.78 -14.14
N ALA A 396 10.71 5.22 -13.00
CA ALA A 396 11.48 4.21 -12.28
C ALA A 396 11.45 2.85 -12.98
N TYR A 397 12.53 2.08 -12.83
CA TYR A 397 12.51 0.65 -13.12
C TYR A 397 11.54 -0.06 -12.17
N ILE A 398 10.87 -1.11 -12.63
CA ILE A 398 9.92 -1.91 -11.84
C ILE A 398 10.31 -3.36 -12.05
N ASP A 399 10.83 -4.01 -11.00
CA ASP A 399 11.22 -5.42 -11.05
C ASP A 399 10.03 -6.34 -11.37
N GLY A 400 10.23 -7.34 -12.22
CA GLY A 400 9.19 -8.30 -12.61
C GLY A 400 8.25 -7.84 -13.74
N TRP A 401 8.45 -6.64 -14.26
CA TRP A 401 7.76 -6.09 -15.43
C TRP A 401 8.68 -6.10 -16.64
N GLU A 402 8.12 -6.27 -17.84
CA GLU A 402 8.88 -6.15 -19.10
C GLU A 402 8.94 -4.68 -19.53
N HIS A 403 10.13 -4.11 -19.67
CA HIS A 403 10.30 -2.69 -20.02
C HIS A 403 10.45 -2.56 -21.53
N VAL A 404 9.41 -2.07 -22.20
CA VAL A 404 9.36 -1.89 -23.66
C VAL A 404 8.73 -0.56 -24.02
N LYS A 405 9.12 0.00 -25.17
CA LYS A 405 8.47 1.22 -25.71
C LYS A 405 6.99 0.95 -25.95
N LEU A 406 6.15 1.99 -25.77
CA LEU A 406 4.72 1.88 -26.04
C LEU A 406 4.41 1.43 -27.47
N SER A 407 5.20 1.89 -28.45
CA SER A 407 5.07 1.48 -29.85
C SER A 407 5.38 -0.01 -30.05
N THR A 408 6.32 -0.56 -29.30
CA THR A 408 6.58 -2.01 -29.32
C THR A 408 5.40 -2.78 -28.77
N PHE A 409 4.85 -2.36 -27.62
CA PHE A 409 3.67 -2.99 -27.03
C PHE A 409 2.43 -2.96 -27.96
N GLN A 410 2.22 -1.84 -28.65
CA GLN A 410 1.15 -1.69 -29.64
C GLN A 410 1.20 -2.79 -30.71
N HIS A 411 2.40 -3.16 -31.18
CA HIS A 411 2.59 -4.15 -32.23
C HIS A 411 2.87 -5.58 -31.74
N LEU A 412 2.88 -5.83 -30.42
CA LEU A 412 2.96 -7.20 -29.91
C LEU A 412 1.76 -8.02 -30.39
N THR A 413 2.05 -9.11 -31.10
CA THR A 413 1.05 -10.09 -31.54
C THR A 413 0.63 -10.97 -30.36
N LYS A 414 -0.63 -11.44 -30.38
CA LYS A 414 -1.08 -12.49 -29.46
C LYS A 414 -0.28 -13.75 -29.79
N LYS A 415 0.63 -14.15 -28.90
CA LYS A 415 1.25 -15.48 -28.95
C LYS A 415 0.26 -16.53 -28.48
#